data_AF-A0A831VP14-F1
#
_entry.id   AF-A0A831VP14-F1
#
_cell.length_a   1.000
_cell.length_b   1.000
_cell.length_c   1.000
_cell.angle_alpha   90.00
_cell.angle_beta   90.00
_cell.angle_gamma   90.00
#
_symmetry.space_group_name_H-M   'P 1'
#
loop_
_entity.id
_entity.type
_entity.pdbx_description
1 polymer ?
#
loop_
_entity_poly.entity_id
_entity_poly.type
_entity_poly.pdbx_seq_one_letter_code
_entity_poly.pdbx_strand_id
1 'polypeptide(L)'
;MNDNRKRLQDHLGAVKEGNRRFENAFQGVTRMILERPIEKVVVNGKTTYDFAIFRQGKKHIIGMYDELNSFVSYVKDAAEGGSSKEMAFVLVGEPGNGKTFFVDFLCMKYRDFLSQEKNRKYTFRFINIDKLEGYGRLKVIESQTYEDPMILAMNLFEDPDETKKYLGEKAGFDDEEIARLYENYRPLGACSGYIWNDIRAQTGGDIDDMLKFVEIVPVPLTESLGTITGKYPAKDKITSSAVDLLGEESIQRLLHITDTNNPYRFDLRRGALARVAGGGIHFSDEIYKNKKDLVQVYLGVIQNRTIEIDGYKWPIDSLIIATSNNNEFYRFLAEKEEAPIVDRCRICYVSHNTNYKLQKDLTAYAIGSEARTTLTKEKLHQDPNLNYAASVAVVLTRLPRSEKLTPIETMKLAAGEVAGEKSIKTLAEVIDTLNQDPEITNRFGQKGLGQRNLGRALQLLIESSETNEGECMFAYDIFKALERVVLDYVSEANDRIKYLEDLKTAKGLYRERIMTEMFNAYMDEPFAIRKDVMNYVNMIIGIDAESLGPDKMWKYKDPQTGKLKALKIDERFIKSVEERLQLKTEEQRET
;
A
#
# COMPACT_ATOMS: atom_id res chain seq x y z
N MET A 1 43.52 10.73 -22.49
CA MET A 1 42.54 9.94 -21.72
C MET A 1 41.83 10.91 -20.79
N ASN A 2 40.55 11.19 -21.04
CA ASN A 2 39.79 12.25 -20.38
C ASN A 2 39.76 12.11 -18.86
N ASP A 3 40.16 13.17 -18.16
CA ASP A 3 40.09 13.39 -16.71
C ASP A 3 38.64 13.60 -16.27
N ASN A 4 37.75 12.67 -16.62
CA ASN A 4 36.31 12.71 -16.32
C ASN A 4 35.98 12.01 -15.00
N ARG A 5 36.95 11.96 -14.07
CA ARG A 5 36.75 11.38 -12.73
C ARG A 5 36.05 12.42 -11.88
N LYS A 6 34.81 12.13 -11.48
CA LYS A 6 34.07 12.98 -10.53
C LYS A 6 34.79 12.96 -9.20
N ARG A 7 35.48 14.05 -8.87
CA ARG A 7 36.24 14.21 -7.63
C ARG A 7 35.32 14.60 -6.49
N LEU A 8 35.80 14.45 -5.25
CA LEU A 8 35.07 14.91 -4.08
C LEU A 8 34.76 16.42 -4.18
N GLN A 9 35.71 17.23 -4.65
CA GLN A 9 35.54 18.67 -4.84
C GLN A 9 34.38 19.01 -5.79
N ASP A 10 34.20 18.28 -6.90
CA ASP A 10 33.07 18.47 -7.81
C ASP A 10 31.74 18.17 -7.13
N HIS A 11 31.72 17.19 -6.21
CA HIS A 11 30.54 16.89 -5.42
C HIS A 11 30.22 18.00 -4.42
N LEU A 12 31.23 18.49 -3.70
CA LEU A 12 31.08 19.59 -2.74
C LEU A 12 30.56 20.86 -3.42
N GLY A 13 31.16 21.24 -4.55
CA GLY A 13 30.70 22.37 -5.37
C GLY A 13 29.26 22.19 -5.84
N ALA A 14 28.90 21.00 -6.33
CA ALA A 14 27.54 20.72 -6.76
C ALA A 14 26.51 20.73 -5.61
N VAL A 15 26.91 20.33 -4.39
CA VAL A 15 26.04 20.43 -3.20
C VAL A 15 25.83 21.90 -2.82
N LYS A 16 26.91 22.70 -2.81
CA LYS A 16 26.85 24.13 -2.52
C LYS A 16 26.00 24.92 -3.52
N GLU A 17 26.13 24.61 -4.81
CA GLU A 17 25.31 25.23 -5.87
C GLU A 17 23.84 24.75 -5.84
N GLY A 18 23.50 23.77 -5.01
CA GLY A 18 22.16 23.18 -4.94
C GLY A 18 21.80 22.24 -6.10
N ASN A 19 22.78 21.90 -6.93
CA ASN A 19 22.68 20.93 -8.03
C ASN A 19 22.58 19.48 -7.52
N ARG A 20 23.25 19.21 -6.39
CA ARG A 20 23.12 17.98 -5.60
C ARG A 20 22.64 18.33 -4.20
N ARG A 21 22.16 17.33 -3.46
CA ARG A 21 21.61 17.53 -2.12
C ARG A 21 22.16 16.50 -1.14
N PHE A 22 22.54 16.98 0.04
CA PHE A 22 22.85 16.16 1.19
C PHE A 22 21.65 16.14 2.12
N GLU A 23 20.95 15.01 2.15
CA GLU A 23 19.71 14.81 2.91
C GLU A 23 19.72 13.39 3.48
N ASN A 24 19.29 13.25 4.73
CA ASN A 24 19.09 11.93 5.31
C ASN A 24 17.84 11.21 4.73
N ALA A 25 17.62 9.94 5.07
CA ALA A 25 16.50 9.16 4.54
C ALA A 25 15.13 9.81 4.83
N PHE A 26 14.94 10.35 6.04
CA PHE A 26 13.69 10.98 6.44
C PHE A 26 13.45 12.31 5.71
N GLN A 27 14.49 13.13 5.55
CA GLN A 27 14.44 14.38 4.79
C GLN A 27 14.11 14.12 3.32
N GLY A 28 14.74 13.11 2.71
CA GLY A 28 14.46 12.72 1.33
C GLY A 28 13.02 12.24 1.12
N VAL A 29 12.50 11.40 2.01
CA VAL A 29 11.11 10.90 1.94
C VAL A 29 10.10 12.01 2.22
N THR A 30 10.35 12.85 3.22
CA THR A 30 9.49 14.01 3.54
C THR A 30 9.41 14.97 2.37
N ARG A 31 10.55 15.32 1.76
CA ARG A 31 10.58 16.20 0.58
C ARG A 31 9.82 15.60 -0.60
N MET A 32 10.03 14.32 -0.89
CA MET A 32 9.29 13.62 -1.94
C MET A 32 7.77 13.77 -1.76
N ILE A 33 7.27 13.64 -0.53
CA ILE A 33 5.83 13.70 -0.25
C ILE A 33 5.31 15.15 -0.31
N LEU A 34 6.02 16.10 0.31
CA LEU A 34 5.56 17.48 0.49
C LEU A 34 5.82 18.39 -0.72
N GLU A 35 6.63 17.95 -1.71
CA GLU A 35 6.77 18.66 -2.99
C GLU A 35 5.48 18.64 -3.84
N ARG A 36 4.49 17.81 -3.48
CA ARG A 36 3.20 17.70 -4.18
C ARG A 36 2.08 18.41 -3.40
N PRO A 37 1.01 18.84 -4.07
CA PRO A 37 -0.14 19.46 -3.42
C PRO A 37 -0.74 18.58 -2.30
N ILE A 38 -1.16 19.25 -1.24
CA ILE A 38 -1.86 18.65 -0.09
C ILE A 38 -3.25 19.26 -0.06
N GLU A 39 -4.27 18.41 -0.09
CA GLU A 39 -5.67 18.82 -0.07
C GLU A 39 -6.29 18.53 1.29
N LYS A 40 -7.19 19.41 1.74
CA LYS A 40 -7.93 19.22 2.99
C LYS A 40 -9.24 18.52 2.66
N VAL A 41 -9.45 17.32 3.18
CA VAL A 41 -10.62 16.49 2.90
C VAL A 41 -11.36 16.12 4.19
N VAL A 42 -12.67 15.89 4.10
CA VAL A 42 -13.48 15.42 5.22
C VAL A 42 -13.76 13.93 5.05
N VAL A 43 -13.29 13.12 5.99
CA VAL A 43 -13.43 11.66 6.00
C VAL A 43 -14.06 11.27 7.32
N ASN A 44 -15.16 10.51 7.28
CA ASN A 44 -15.89 10.06 8.47
C ASN A 44 -16.24 11.19 9.47
N GLY A 45 -16.49 12.40 8.96
CA GLY A 45 -16.81 13.57 9.78
C GLY A 45 -15.61 14.30 10.40
N LYS A 46 -14.40 13.81 10.20
CA LYS A 46 -13.16 14.46 10.63
C LYS A 46 -12.45 15.07 9.45
N THR A 47 -11.83 16.22 9.67
CA THR A 47 -11.00 16.84 8.64
C THR A 47 -9.59 16.27 8.71
N THR A 48 -9.08 15.84 7.56
CA THR A 48 -7.75 15.24 7.41
C THR A 48 -7.08 15.76 6.14
N TYR A 49 -5.80 15.45 5.95
CA TYR A 49 -5.05 15.84 4.76
C TYR A 49 -4.96 14.69 3.77
N ASP A 50 -5.14 14.98 2.49
CA ASP A 50 -4.88 14.05 1.40
C ASP A 50 -3.64 14.48 0.63
N PHE A 51 -2.71 13.54 0.44
CA PHE A 51 -1.43 13.82 -0.20
C PHE A 51 -1.48 13.31 -1.64
N ALA A 52 -1.42 14.25 -2.61
CA ALA A 52 -1.62 13.94 -4.02
C ALA A 52 -0.65 12.88 -4.57
N ILE A 53 0.56 12.76 -4.01
CA ILE A 53 1.54 11.74 -4.41
C ILE A 53 1.00 10.30 -4.31
N PHE A 54 0.15 10.02 -3.31
CA PHE A 54 -0.42 8.69 -3.10
C PHE A 54 -1.65 8.42 -3.98
N ARG A 55 -2.14 9.44 -4.69
CA ARG A 55 -3.29 9.36 -5.61
C ARG A 55 -2.88 9.30 -7.09
N GLN A 56 -1.58 9.16 -7.39
CA GLN A 56 -1.05 9.19 -8.74
C GLN A 56 -0.64 7.80 -9.25
N GLY A 57 -1.11 7.46 -10.46
CA GLY A 57 -0.74 6.26 -11.21
C GLY A 57 -1.91 5.32 -11.45
N LYS A 58 -1.72 4.32 -12.34
CA LYS A 58 -2.77 3.36 -12.73
C LYS A 58 -3.30 2.54 -11.55
N LYS A 59 -2.43 2.21 -10.58
CA LYS A 59 -2.77 1.48 -9.37
C LYS A 59 -2.22 2.25 -8.16
N HIS A 60 -2.95 3.30 -7.77
CA HIS A 60 -2.59 4.16 -6.65
C HIS A 60 -3.30 3.72 -5.37
N ILE A 61 -2.90 4.29 -4.23
CA ILE A 61 -3.50 3.98 -2.92
C ILE A 61 -4.89 4.60 -2.86
N ILE A 62 -5.87 3.83 -2.42
CA ILE A 62 -7.26 4.28 -2.26
C ILE A 62 -7.61 4.29 -0.78
N GLY A 63 -8.12 5.42 -0.28
CA GLY A 63 -8.39 5.60 1.14
C GLY A 63 -7.10 5.75 1.96
N MET A 64 -7.02 5.04 3.10
CA MET A 64 -5.89 5.08 4.05
C MET A 64 -5.52 6.49 4.55
N TYR A 65 -6.51 7.38 4.71
CA TYR A 65 -6.23 8.79 5.01
C TYR A 65 -5.51 8.94 6.37
N ASP A 66 -6.03 8.32 7.42
CA ASP A 66 -5.46 8.45 8.77
C ASP A 66 -4.09 7.79 8.87
N GLU A 67 -3.91 6.65 8.22
CA GLU A 67 -2.64 5.92 8.15
C GLU A 67 -1.57 6.72 7.42
N LEU A 68 -1.92 7.35 6.28
CA LEU A 68 -1.01 8.23 5.52
C LEU A 68 -0.64 9.47 6.33
N ASN A 69 -1.59 10.09 7.04
CA ASN A 69 -1.30 11.23 7.91
C ASN A 69 -0.36 10.86 9.06
N SER A 70 -0.58 9.69 9.68
CA SER A 70 0.30 9.18 10.74
C SER A 70 1.72 8.95 10.20
N PHE A 71 1.85 8.37 9.00
CA PHE A 71 3.14 8.16 8.35
C PHE A 71 3.85 9.48 8.00
N VAL A 72 3.14 10.43 7.39
CA VAL A 72 3.72 11.73 7.01
C VAL A 72 4.15 12.52 8.24
N SER A 73 3.34 12.51 9.30
CA SER A 73 3.70 13.14 10.57
C SER A 73 4.97 12.52 11.15
N TYR A 74 5.07 11.18 11.13
CA TYR A 74 6.25 10.45 11.60
C TYR A 74 7.53 10.80 10.82
N VAL A 75 7.50 10.79 9.47
CA VAL A 75 8.70 11.13 8.68
C VAL A 75 9.08 12.60 8.78
N LYS A 76 8.09 13.50 8.93
CA LYS A 76 8.31 14.93 9.12
C LYS A 76 8.97 15.21 10.47
N ASP A 77 8.45 14.64 11.55
CA ASP A 77 9.05 14.74 12.89
C ASP A 77 10.50 14.23 12.90
N ALA A 78 10.74 13.08 12.26
CA ALA A 78 12.10 12.53 12.13
C ALA A 78 13.04 13.42 11.28
N ALA A 79 12.52 14.02 10.20
CA ALA A 79 13.29 14.94 9.34
C ALA A 79 13.64 16.27 10.05
N GLU A 80 12.81 16.69 11.00
CA GLU A 80 12.99 17.89 11.84
C GLU A 80 13.77 17.61 13.14
N GLY A 81 14.34 16.41 13.28
CA GLY A 81 15.21 16.02 14.39
C GLY A 81 14.49 15.51 15.65
N GLY A 82 13.17 15.30 15.57
CA GLY A 82 12.31 14.76 16.64
C GLY A 82 12.60 13.31 17.02
N SER A 83 11.88 12.80 18.00
CA SER A 83 12.11 11.46 18.56
C SER A 83 11.79 10.33 17.57
N SER A 84 11.00 10.59 16.52
CA SER A 84 10.67 9.61 15.49
C SER A 84 11.88 9.07 14.72
N LYS A 85 13.01 9.80 14.71
CA LYS A 85 14.25 9.33 14.06
C LYS A 85 14.87 8.09 14.71
N GLU A 86 14.54 7.82 15.98
CA GLU A 86 15.00 6.66 16.76
C GLU A 86 13.97 5.53 16.83
N MET A 87 12.91 5.61 16.02
CA MET A 87 11.83 4.63 15.99
C MET A 87 11.71 4.00 14.60
N ALA A 88 11.15 2.79 14.54
CA ALA A 88 10.65 2.21 13.29
C ALA A 88 9.14 2.48 13.13
N PHE A 89 8.64 2.52 11.88
CA PHE A 89 7.21 2.66 11.61
C PHE A 89 6.60 1.29 11.31
N VAL A 90 5.62 0.85 12.11
CA VAL A 90 5.06 -0.51 11.99
C VAL A 90 3.58 -0.46 11.66
N LEU A 91 3.21 -1.03 10.53
CA LEU A 91 1.84 -1.17 10.08
C LEU A 91 1.26 -2.49 10.59
N VAL A 92 0.19 -2.43 11.38
CA VAL A 92 -0.46 -3.60 11.98
C VAL A 92 -1.91 -3.67 11.50
N GLY A 93 -2.40 -4.85 11.10
CA GLY A 93 -3.79 -5.02 10.69
C GLY A 93 -4.04 -6.38 10.03
N GLU A 94 -5.29 -6.68 9.67
CA GLU A 94 -5.63 -7.95 9.02
C GLU A 94 -5.01 -8.14 7.62
N PRO A 95 -4.87 -9.39 7.14
CA PRO A 95 -4.44 -9.65 5.76
C PRO A 95 -5.37 -8.99 4.73
N GLY A 96 -4.78 -8.37 3.70
CA GLY A 96 -5.55 -7.80 2.59
C GLY A 96 -6.13 -6.39 2.84
N ASN A 97 -5.67 -5.68 3.86
CA ASN A 97 -6.00 -4.27 4.13
C ASN A 97 -5.09 -3.26 3.39
N GLY A 98 -4.07 -3.72 2.66
CA GLY A 98 -3.20 -2.85 1.84
C GLY A 98 -1.84 -2.47 2.44
N LYS A 99 -1.46 -2.97 3.63
CA LYS A 99 -0.15 -2.71 4.28
C LYS A 99 1.07 -2.86 3.35
N THR A 100 1.29 -4.07 2.83
CA THR A 100 2.43 -4.37 1.94
C THR A 100 2.37 -3.53 0.67
N PHE A 101 1.16 -3.36 0.11
CA PHE A 101 0.95 -2.54 -1.09
C PHE A 101 1.34 -1.07 -0.86
N PHE A 102 1.04 -0.50 0.31
CA PHE A 102 1.47 0.85 0.67
C PHE A 102 3.00 0.97 0.71
N VAL A 103 3.69 0.04 1.38
CA VAL A 103 5.16 0.08 1.47
C VAL A 103 5.81 -0.10 0.10
N ASP A 104 5.33 -1.05 -0.71
CA ASP A 104 5.81 -1.26 -2.07
C ASP A 104 5.59 -0.01 -2.95
N PHE A 105 4.42 0.62 -2.83
CA PHE A 105 4.10 1.85 -3.55
C PHE A 105 5.01 3.02 -3.12
N LEU A 106 5.27 3.17 -1.82
CA LEU A 106 6.18 4.17 -1.29
C LEU A 106 7.61 3.97 -1.82
N CYS A 107 8.12 2.73 -1.78
CA CYS A 107 9.43 2.37 -2.31
C CYS A 107 9.54 2.66 -3.81
N MET A 108 8.50 2.37 -4.59
CA MET A 108 8.43 2.72 -6.00
C MET A 108 8.52 4.24 -6.21
N LYS A 109 7.69 5.02 -5.50
CA LYS A 109 7.72 6.49 -5.59
C LYS A 109 9.07 7.07 -5.18
N TYR A 110 9.72 6.48 -4.17
CA TYR A 110 11.04 6.93 -3.73
C TYR A 110 12.12 6.66 -4.77
N ARG A 111 12.08 5.51 -5.46
CA ARG A 111 12.98 5.24 -6.60
C ARG A 111 12.73 6.20 -7.76
N ASP A 112 11.47 6.45 -8.11
CA ASP A 112 11.10 7.43 -9.15
C ASP A 112 11.62 8.83 -8.80
N PHE A 113 11.48 9.23 -7.54
CA PHE A 113 11.98 10.50 -7.02
C PHE A 113 13.51 10.62 -7.14
N LEU A 114 14.25 9.59 -6.74
CA LEU A 114 15.72 9.55 -6.80
C LEU A 114 16.28 9.34 -8.21
N SER A 115 15.46 8.90 -9.17
CA SER A 115 15.85 8.79 -10.58
C SER A 115 16.08 10.16 -11.25
N GLN A 116 15.50 11.22 -10.69
CA GLN A 116 15.72 12.59 -11.14
C GLN A 116 17.12 13.06 -10.74
N GLU A 117 17.85 13.69 -11.67
CA GLU A 117 19.26 14.04 -11.47
C GLU A 117 19.51 14.85 -10.19
N LYS A 118 18.63 15.81 -9.88
CA LYS A 118 18.69 16.68 -8.69
C LYS A 118 18.59 15.91 -7.37
N ASN A 119 17.92 14.76 -7.37
CA ASN A 119 17.65 13.96 -6.17
C ASN A 119 18.55 12.72 -6.09
N ARG A 120 19.35 12.47 -7.13
CA ARG A 120 20.14 11.26 -7.25
C ARG A 120 21.13 11.14 -6.09
N LYS A 121 21.14 9.99 -5.42
CA LYS A 121 22.11 9.68 -4.37
C LYS A 121 23.46 9.31 -4.98
N TYR A 122 24.52 9.71 -4.29
CA TYR A 122 25.90 9.39 -4.64
C TYR A 122 26.55 8.66 -3.47
N THR A 123 27.57 7.88 -3.78
CA THR A 123 28.49 7.30 -2.82
C THR A 123 29.93 7.45 -3.33
N PHE A 124 30.89 6.99 -2.55
CA PHE A 124 32.28 6.95 -2.95
C PHE A 124 32.80 5.51 -3.00
N ARG A 125 33.79 5.32 -3.87
CA ARG A 125 34.64 4.13 -3.89
C ARG A 125 36.09 4.54 -3.83
N PHE A 126 36.87 3.75 -3.12
CA PHE A 126 38.32 3.87 -3.12
C PHE A 126 38.90 3.14 -4.33
N ILE A 127 39.82 3.78 -5.03
CA ILE A 127 40.51 3.29 -6.22
C ILE A 127 42.02 3.21 -5.97
N ASN A 128 42.71 2.40 -6.76
CA ASN A 128 44.13 2.11 -6.59
C ASN A 128 44.47 1.46 -5.23
N ILE A 129 43.51 0.69 -4.69
CA ILE A 129 43.69 -0.03 -3.41
C ILE A 129 44.80 -1.07 -3.50
N ASP A 130 45.13 -1.55 -4.70
CA ASP A 130 46.24 -2.45 -4.97
C ASP A 130 47.61 -1.82 -4.72
N LYS A 131 47.67 -0.49 -4.52
CA LYS A 131 48.88 0.22 -4.09
C LYS A 131 49.07 0.25 -2.57
N LEU A 132 48.02 -0.07 -1.81
CA LEU A 132 48.09 -0.16 -0.36
C LEU A 132 48.57 -1.56 0.05
N GLU A 133 49.34 -1.63 1.12
CA GLU A 133 49.74 -2.92 1.67
C GLU A 133 48.52 -3.66 2.26
N GLY A 134 48.48 -4.98 2.07
CA GLY A 134 47.50 -5.84 2.73
C GLY A 134 46.13 -6.01 2.07
N TYR A 135 45.90 -5.45 0.89
CA TYR A 135 44.64 -5.63 0.11
C TYR A 135 44.78 -6.55 -1.12
N GLY A 136 45.95 -7.16 -1.33
CA GLY A 136 46.18 -8.14 -2.38
C GLY A 136 46.02 -7.54 -3.78
N ARG A 137 45.08 -8.08 -4.58
CA ARG A 137 44.82 -7.64 -5.98
C ARG A 137 43.58 -6.76 -6.13
N LEU A 138 42.99 -6.31 -5.03
CA LEU A 138 41.78 -5.48 -5.05
C LEU A 138 42.13 -4.08 -5.56
N LYS A 139 41.60 -3.70 -6.72
CA LYS A 139 41.84 -2.36 -7.29
C LYS A 139 40.87 -1.29 -6.79
N VAL A 140 39.64 -1.72 -6.48
CA VAL A 140 38.52 -0.85 -6.16
C VAL A 140 37.71 -1.45 -5.02
N ILE A 141 37.41 -0.64 -4.01
CA ILE A 141 36.51 -0.99 -2.90
C ILE A 141 35.49 0.13 -2.74
N GLU A 142 34.20 -0.19 -2.88
CA GLU A 142 33.10 0.76 -2.65
C GLU A 142 32.67 0.76 -1.18
N SER A 143 32.18 1.90 -0.66
CA SER A 143 31.55 1.94 0.66
C SER A 143 30.42 0.90 0.75
N GLN A 144 30.56 -0.06 1.67
CA GLN A 144 29.63 -1.19 1.80
C GLN A 144 28.21 -0.79 2.23
N THR A 145 28.03 0.42 2.76
CA THR A 145 26.75 0.97 3.21
C THR A 145 26.24 2.09 2.31
N TYR A 146 26.87 2.34 1.16
CA TYR A 146 26.58 3.49 0.29
C TYR A 146 26.66 4.84 1.04
N GLU A 147 27.69 5.04 1.86
CA GLU A 147 27.89 6.31 2.57
C GLU A 147 27.92 7.49 1.59
N ASP A 148 27.25 8.58 1.97
CA ASP A 148 27.21 9.80 1.17
C ASP A 148 28.60 10.47 1.16
N PRO A 149 29.09 11.00 0.02
CA PRO A 149 30.40 11.65 -0.04
C PRO A 149 30.56 12.84 0.93
N MET A 150 29.47 13.49 1.34
CA MET A 150 29.53 14.52 2.38
C MET A 150 29.92 13.94 3.75
N ILE A 151 29.58 12.68 4.04
CA ILE A 151 30.05 12.00 5.26
C ILE A 151 31.57 11.84 5.20
N LEU A 152 32.13 11.43 4.06
CA LEU A 152 33.57 11.39 3.87
C LEU A 152 34.20 12.78 4.01
N ALA A 153 33.57 13.81 3.43
CA ALA A 153 34.04 15.18 3.52
C ALA A 153 34.08 15.73 4.95
N MET A 154 33.15 15.31 5.82
CA MET A 154 33.13 15.68 7.24
C MET A 154 34.08 14.83 8.12
N ASN A 155 34.73 13.82 7.54
CA ASN A 155 35.68 12.92 8.22
C ASN A 155 37.08 12.93 7.55
N LEU A 156 37.44 14.01 6.85
CA LEU A 156 38.72 14.07 6.12
C LEU A 156 39.93 14.05 7.07
N PHE A 157 39.88 14.86 8.13
CA PHE A 157 40.94 14.99 9.13
C PHE A 157 40.54 14.35 10.47
N GLU A 158 41.52 14.08 11.34
CA GLU A 158 41.24 13.61 12.70
C GLU A 158 40.62 14.71 13.57
N ASP A 159 41.04 15.96 13.38
CA ASP A 159 40.46 17.12 14.05
C ASP A 159 39.21 17.61 13.27
N PRO A 160 38.02 17.62 13.90
CA PRO A 160 36.82 18.18 13.31
C PRO A 160 36.98 19.65 12.89
N ASP A 161 37.77 20.45 13.61
CA ASP A 161 37.90 21.88 13.31
C ASP A 161 38.78 22.13 12.08
N GLU A 162 39.79 21.28 11.83
CA GLU A 162 40.52 21.27 10.56
C GLU A 162 39.60 20.91 9.39
N THR A 163 38.70 19.94 9.60
CA THR A 163 37.74 19.54 8.56
C THR A 163 36.75 20.66 8.24
N LYS A 164 36.24 21.37 9.25
CA LYS A 164 35.38 22.55 9.03
C LYS A 164 36.11 23.65 8.27
N LYS A 165 37.37 23.95 8.62
CA LYS A 165 38.20 24.92 7.88
C LYS A 165 38.38 24.51 6.43
N TYR A 166 38.65 23.23 6.16
CA TYR A 166 38.76 22.72 4.79
C TYR A 166 37.45 22.91 4.01
N LEU A 167 36.31 22.60 4.60
CA LEU A 167 34.99 22.81 3.97
C LEU A 167 34.73 24.30 3.69
N GLY A 168 35.12 25.18 4.61
CA GLY A 168 35.01 26.63 4.42
C GLY A 168 35.96 27.17 3.34
N GLU A 169 37.23 26.80 3.36
CA GLU A 169 38.24 27.37 2.45
C GLU A 169 38.22 26.77 1.05
N LYS A 170 38.02 25.45 0.94
CA LYS A 170 38.13 24.72 -0.34
C LYS A 170 36.80 24.49 -1.02
N ALA A 171 35.74 24.21 -0.26
CA ALA A 171 34.39 24.08 -0.80
C ALA A 171 33.59 25.39 -0.72
N GLY A 172 34.02 26.32 0.14
CA GLY A 172 33.42 27.65 0.25
C GLY A 172 32.14 27.69 1.08
N PHE A 173 31.85 26.67 1.89
CA PHE A 173 30.68 26.70 2.77
C PHE A 173 30.84 27.74 3.86
N ASP A 174 29.78 28.47 4.19
CA ASP A 174 29.80 29.37 5.35
C ASP A 174 29.61 28.61 6.68
N ASP A 175 29.82 29.29 7.81
CA ASP A 175 29.74 28.67 9.14
C ASP A 175 28.33 28.14 9.46
N GLU A 176 27.27 28.77 8.95
CA GLU A 176 25.89 28.31 9.14
C GLU A 176 25.60 27.06 8.32
N GLU A 177 26.06 27.01 7.07
CA GLU A 177 25.98 25.86 6.19
C GLU A 177 26.74 24.67 6.79
N ILE A 178 27.96 24.90 7.28
CA ILE A 178 28.75 23.88 7.98
C ILE A 178 27.98 23.36 9.19
N ALA A 179 27.43 24.25 10.04
CA ALA A 179 26.64 23.82 11.18
C ALA A 179 25.46 22.90 10.79
N ARG A 180 24.74 23.25 9.71
CA ARG A 180 23.64 22.42 9.17
C ARG A 180 24.11 21.08 8.62
N LEU A 181 25.26 21.04 7.93
CA LEU A 181 25.82 19.77 7.44
C LEU A 181 26.13 18.83 8.62
N TYR A 182 26.67 19.37 9.71
CA TYR A 182 27.04 18.61 10.90
C TYR A 182 25.84 18.12 11.73
N GLU A 183 24.62 18.63 11.52
CA GLU A 183 23.41 18.04 12.12
C GLU A 183 23.18 16.58 11.68
N ASN A 184 23.64 16.24 10.47
CA ASN A 184 23.58 14.89 9.90
C ASN A 184 24.95 14.18 9.90
N TYR A 185 25.91 14.67 10.69
CA TYR A 185 27.24 14.08 10.82
C TYR A 185 27.16 12.65 11.36
N ARG A 186 27.98 11.77 10.78
CA ARG A 186 28.21 10.41 11.23
C ARG A 186 29.68 10.07 11.06
N PRO A 187 30.25 9.21 11.92
CA PRO A 187 31.57 8.67 11.68
C PRO A 187 31.55 7.78 10.43
N LEU A 188 32.71 7.62 9.79
CA LEU A 188 32.85 6.65 8.70
C LEU A 188 32.57 5.23 9.19
N GLY A 189 31.95 4.41 8.35
CA GLY A 189 31.80 2.99 8.62
C GLY A 189 33.16 2.31 8.79
N ALA A 190 33.24 1.26 9.60
CA ALA A 190 34.52 0.62 9.97
C ALA A 190 35.42 0.30 8.76
N CYS A 191 34.85 -0.19 7.66
CA CYS A 191 35.60 -0.42 6.41
C CYS A 191 36.16 0.86 5.80
N SER A 192 35.33 1.88 5.67
CA SER A 192 35.69 3.15 5.06
C SER A 192 36.73 3.90 5.90
N GLY A 193 36.56 3.91 7.22
CA GLY A 193 37.53 4.50 8.16
C GLY A 193 38.87 3.76 8.17
N TYR A 194 38.86 2.42 8.17
CA TYR A 194 40.09 1.63 8.12
C TYR A 194 40.87 1.90 6.82
N ILE A 195 40.20 1.83 5.66
CA ILE A 195 40.84 2.11 4.36
C ILE A 195 41.35 3.56 4.31
N TRP A 196 40.60 4.52 4.85
CA TRP A 196 41.00 5.92 4.87
C TRP A 196 42.28 6.16 5.69
N ASN A 197 42.44 5.46 6.80
CA ASN A 197 43.65 5.51 7.63
C ASN A 197 44.86 4.88 6.91
N ASP A 198 44.68 3.78 6.19
CA ASP A 198 45.76 3.17 5.40
C ASP A 198 46.22 4.09 4.26
N ILE A 199 45.26 4.76 3.59
CA ILE A 199 45.59 5.77 2.58
C ILE A 199 46.38 6.92 3.23
N ARG A 200 45.97 7.38 4.41
CA ARG A 200 46.66 8.45 5.15
C ARG A 200 48.11 8.07 5.47
N ALA A 201 48.33 6.84 5.95
CA ALA A 201 49.67 6.35 6.27
C ALA A 201 50.56 6.29 5.02
N GLN A 202 50.00 5.83 3.89
CA GLN A 202 50.71 5.71 2.62
C GLN A 202 51.11 7.07 2.03
N THR A 203 50.27 8.09 2.16
CA THR A 203 50.51 9.43 1.59
C THR A 203 51.17 10.40 2.57
N GLY A 204 51.51 9.95 3.79
CA GLY A 204 52.06 10.82 4.82
C GLY A 204 51.09 11.90 5.31
N GLY A 205 49.78 11.69 5.13
CA GLY A 205 48.74 12.63 5.54
C GLY A 205 48.47 13.79 4.57
N ASP A 206 49.08 13.81 3.38
CA ASP A 206 48.77 14.83 2.37
C ASP A 206 47.37 14.62 1.77
N ILE A 207 46.46 15.57 2.03
CA ILE A 207 45.05 15.46 1.63
C ILE A 207 44.85 15.42 0.11
N ASP A 208 45.66 16.13 -0.66
CA ASP A 208 45.53 16.18 -2.12
C ASP A 208 45.94 14.84 -2.74
N ASP A 209 46.93 14.16 -2.14
CA ASP A 209 47.30 12.80 -2.50
C ASP A 209 46.26 11.76 -2.03
N MET A 210 45.72 11.91 -0.82
CA MET A 210 44.67 11.01 -0.31
C MET A 210 43.42 11.04 -1.21
N LEU A 211 42.99 12.24 -1.62
CA LEU A 211 41.80 12.40 -2.46
C LEU A 211 41.95 11.78 -3.86
N LYS A 212 43.17 11.52 -4.34
CA LYS A 212 43.40 10.78 -5.61
C LYS A 212 42.96 9.32 -5.54
N PHE A 213 42.77 8.78 -4.33
CA PHE A 213 42.21 7.45 -4.10
C PHE A 213 40.68 7.44 -4.07
N VAL A 214 40.00 8.59 -4.13
CA VAL A 214 38.54 8.66 -4.00
C VAL A 214 37.89 8.94 -5.34
N GLU A 215 36.87 8.15 -5.69
CA GLU A 215 36.02 8.37 -6.85
C GLU A 215 34.54 8.41 -6.44
N ILE A 216 33.82 9.45 -6.88
CA ILE A 216 32.39 9.62 -6.58
C ILE A 216 31.54 8.99 -7.67
N VAL A 217 30.66 8.07 -7.27
CA VAL A 217 29.79 7.30 -8.18
C VAL A 217 28.32 7.43 -7.76
N PRO A 218 27.36 7.40 -8.69
CA PRO A 218 25.95 7.37 -8.33
C PRO A 218 25.58 6.03 -7.69
N VAL A 219 24.70 6.06 -6.69
CA VAL A 219 24.16 4.83 -6.10
C VAL A 219 23.26 4.12 -7.13
N PRO A 220 23.40 2.80 -7.35
CA PRO A 220 22.52 2.05 -8.24
C PRO A 220 21.06 2.11 -7.80
N LEU A 221 20.12 2.35 -8.71
CA LEU A 221 18.68 2.34 -8.42
C LEU A 221 17.99 1.03 -8.81
N THR A 222 18.75 -0.08 -8.78
CA THR A 222 18.29 -1.38 -9.26
C THR A 222 17.44 -2.09 -8.20
N GLU A 223 16.14 -2.25 -8.50
CA GLU A 223 15.19 -2.93 -7.62
C GLU A 223 15.55 -4.40 -7.35
N SER A 224 16.02 -5.14 -8.36
CA SER A 224 16.39 -6.55 -8.22
C SER A 224 17.57 -6.78 -7.29
N LEU A 225 18.42 -5.75 -7.07
CA LEU A 225 19.51 -5.80 -6.11
C LEU A 225 19.08 -5.33 -4.71
N GLY A 226 17.86 -4.81 -4.55
CA GLY A 226 17.37 -4.25 -3.28
C GLY A 226 18.22 -3.07 -2.78
N THR A 227 18.82 -2.31 -3.71
CA THR A 227 19.59 -1.10 -3.38
C THR A 227 18.66 0.09 -3.24
N ILE A 228 18.89 0.95 -2.24
CA ILE A 228 18.04 2.09 -1.84
C ILE A 228 16.67 1.69 -1.28
N THR A 229 15.99 0.68 -1.84
CA THR A 229 14.78 0.09 -1.26
C THR A 229 14.96 -1.41 -1.13
N GLY A 230 15.03 -1.90 0.11
CA GLY A 230 15.38 -3.27 0.43
C GLY A 230 14.26 -3.94 1.22
N LYS A 231 13.86 -5.15 0.81
CA LYS A 231 12.86 -5.95 1.51
C LYS A 231 13.53 -7.13 2.22
N TYR A 232 13.30 -7.26 3.52
CA TYR A 232 13.53 -8.48 4.28
C TYR A 232 12.21 -9.28 4.30
N PRO A 233 12.12 -10.37 3.52
CA PRO A 233 10.87 -11.13 3.41
C PRO A 233 10.58 -11.91 4.70
N ALA A 234 9.30 -12.14 4.97
CA ALA A 234 8.87 -13.00 6.05
C ALA A 234 9.41 -14.42 5.80
N LYS A 235 10.23 -14.91 6.74
CA LYS A 235 10.77 -16.27 6.73
C LYS A 235 10.20 -17.05 7.91
N ASP A 236 10.16 -18.37 7.77
CA ASP A 236 9.85 -19.22 8.92
C ASP A 236 10.95 -19.05 9.97
N LYS A 237 10.56 -19.10 11.25
CA LYS A 237 11.48 -18.94 12.38
C LYS A 237 12.75 -19.75 12.17
N ILE A 238 12.64 -21.02 11.79
CA ILE A 238 13.80 -21.92 11.55
C ILE A 238 14.80 -21.32 10.56
N THR A 239 14.32 -20.70 9.49
CA THR A 239 15.12 -20.18 8.36
C THR A 239 15.50 -18.70 8.46
N SER A 240 14.92 -17.94 9.39
CA SER A 240 15.31 -16.54 9.62
C SER A 240 16.72 -16.49 10.23
N SER A 241 17.59 -15.64 9.68
CA SER A 241 18.98 -15.49 10.11
C SER A 241 19.38 -14.02 10.16
N ALA A 242 20.18 -13.65 11.18
CA ALA A 242 20.80 -12.34 11.27
C ALA A 242 21.76 -12.06 10.09
N VAL A 243 22.31 -13.10 9.47
CA VAL A 243 23.21 -12.98 8.30
C VAL A 243 22.50 -12.33 7.11
N ASP A 244 21.25 -12.72 6.83
CA ASP A 244 20.48 -12.14 5.73
C ASP A 244 20.15 -10.66 5.95
N LEU A 245 20.25 -10.19 7.20
CA LEU A 245 19.97 -8.81 7.60
C LEU A 245 21.23 -7.96 7.64
N LEU A 246 22.30 -8.45 8.30
CA LEU A 246 23.54 -7.71 8.58
C LEU A 246 24.66 -8.00 7.58
N GLY A 247 24.69 -9.20 7.00
CA GLY A 247 25.82 -9.75 6.26
C GLY A 247 26.61 -10.78 7.08
N GLU A 248 27.73 -11.23 6.55
CA GLU A 248 28.59 -12.24 7.18
C GLU A 248 30.05 -12.07 6.76
N GLU A 249 30.94 -12.81 7.42
CA GLU A 249 32.32 -12.92 7.00
C GLU A 249 32.44 -13.66 5.66
N SER A 250 33.23 -13.10 4.74
CA SER A 250 33.40 -13.65 3.40
C SER A 250 34.78 -14.29 3.23
N ILE A 251 34.78 -15.61 3.02
CA ILE A 251 36.00 -16.38 2.70
C ILE A 251 36.69 -15.81 1.46
N GLN A 252 35.93 -15.37 0.46
CA GLN A 252 36.49 -14.78 -0.75
C GLN A 252 37.28 -13.50 -0.47
N ARG A 253 36.82 -12.68 0.49
CA ARG A 253 37.53 -11.45 0.87
C ARG A 253 38.76 -11.75 1.70
N LEU A 254 38.70 -12.74 2.60
CA LEU A 254 39.84 -13.23 3.39
C LEU A 254 41.01 -13.72 2.52
N LEU A 255 40.76 -14.20 1.30
CA LEU A 255 41.83 -14.58 0.36
C LEU A 255 42.62 -13.38 -0.20
N HIS A 256 42.09 -12.16 -0.08
CA HIS A 256 42.71 -10.95 -0.60
C HIS A 256 43.31 -10.05 0.47
N ILE A 257 42.74 -10.06 1.68
CA ILE A 257 43.23 -9.25 2.80
C ILE A 257 44.26 -10.04 3.62
N THR A 258 45.36 -9.40 4.01
CA THR A 258 46.38 -10.04 4.84
C THR A 258 46.17 -9.81 6.33
N ASP A 259 45.60 -8.66 6.72
CA ASP A 259 45.25 -8.37 8.12
C ASP A 259 43.88 -8.95 8.47
N THR A 260 43.86 -9.84 9.47
CA THR A 260 42.64 -10.45 10.01
C THR A 260 41.75 -9.45 10.73
N ASN A 261 42.29 -8.30 11.17
CA ASN A 261 41.54 -7.22 11.79
C ASN A 261 40.96 -6.23 10.75
N ASN A 262 41.13 -6.47 9.45
CA ASN A 262 40.54 -5.62 8.43
C ASN A 262 39.01 -5.84 8.36
N PRO A 263 38.18 -4.84 8.69
CA PRO A 263 36.72 -4.97 8.70
C PRO A 263 36.13 -5.31 7.32
N TYR A 264 36.88 -5.10 6.23
CA TYR A 264 36.45 -5.49 4.89
C TYR A 264 36.25 -7.01 4.75
N ARG A 265 36.75 -7.83 5.69
CA ARG A 265 36.45 -9.28 5.76
C ARG A 265 34.96 -9.59 5.78
N PHE A 266 34.15 -8.70 6.35
CA PHE A 266 32.69 -8.82 6.38
C PHE A 266 32.07 -8.29 5.09
N ASP A 267 31.29 -9.14 4.42
CA ASP A 267 30.47 -8.77 3.27
C ASP A 267 29.08 -8.34 3.73
N LEU A 268 28.96 -7.05 4.06
CA LEU A 268 27.69 -6.45 4.48
C LEU A 268 26.66 -6.41 3.36
N ARG A 269 27.10 -6.41 2.09
CA ARG A 269 26.20 -6.30 0.92
C ARG A 269 25.30 -7.52 0.77
N ARG A 270 25.65 -8.67 1.37
CA ARG A 270 24.74 -9.83 1.49
C ARG A 270 23.54 -9.50 2.37
N GLY A 271 23.74 -8.70 3.41
CA GLY A 271 22.69 -8.21 4.30
C GLY A 271 21.76 -7.19 3.66
N ALA A 272 20.48 -7.24 4.01
CA ALA A 272 19.47 -6.31 3.51
C ALA A 272 19.70 -4.85 3.95
N LEU A 273 20.19 -4.62 5.18
CA LEU A 273 20.35 -3.26 5.72
C LEU A 273 21.44 -2.46 5.02
N ALA A 274 22.59 -3.06 4.72
CA ALA A 274 23.72 -2.35 4.14
C ALA A 274 23.41 -1.81 2.73
N ARG A 275 22.49 -2.46 1.99
CA ARG A 275 22.08 -2.02 0.65
C ARG A 275 21.19 -0.77 0.66
N VAL A 276 20.63 -0.43 1.83
CA VAL A 276 19.74 0.73 2.02
C VAL A 276 20.29 1.75 3.01
N ALA A 277 21.46 1.49 3.60
CA ALA A 277 22.08 2.31 4.64
C ALA A 277 22.56 3.70 4.17
N GLY A 278 22.54 3.99 2.88
CA GLY A 278 22.96 5.27 2.28
C GLY A 278 21.82 6.25 2.00
N GLY A 279 20.74 6.19 2.78
CA GLY A 279 19.57 7.08 2.62
C GLY A 279 18.37 6.37 2.00
N GLY A 280 18.23 5.07 2.26
CA GLY A 280 17.20 4.20 1.69
C GLY A 280 16.04 3.88 2.63
N ILE A 281 15.15 3.01 2.16
CA ILE A 281 14.02 2.45 2.92
C ILE A 281 14.26 0.95 3.12
N HIS A 282 14.33 0.53 4.39
CA HIS A 282 14.32 -0.88 4.79
C HIS A 282 12.89 -1.32 5.09
N PHE A 283 12.42 -2.35 4.41
CA PHE A 283 11.11 -2.95 4.64
C PHE A 283 11.25 -4.34 5.29
N SER A 284 10.78 -4.50 6.53
CA SER A 284 10.66 -5.81 7.19
C SER A 284 9.22 -6.35 7.12
N ASP A 285 9.01 -7.42 6.37
CA ASP A 285 7.70 -8.07 6.25
C ASP A 285 7.46 -9.01 7.44
N GLU A 286 6.31 -8.89 8.12
CA GLU A 286 5.95 -9.67 9.32
C GLU A 286 7.02 -9.64 10.43
N ILE A 287 7.46 -8.45 10.87
CA ILE A 287 8.60 -8.29 11.81
C ILE A 287 8.48 -9.12 13.09
N TYR A 288 7.27 -9.25 13.64
CA TYR A 288 7.01 -9.98 14.89
C TYR A 288 6.89 -11.51 14.72
N LYS A 289 6.96 -12.02 13.49
CA LYS A 289 7.03 -13.46 13.22
C LYS A 289 8.46 -14.01 13.35
N ASN A 290 9.45 -13.12 13.29
CA ASN A 290 10.86 -13.49 13.37
C ASN A 290 11.21 -14.16 14.71
N LYS A 291 12.35 -14.83 14.76
CA LYS A 291 12.91 -15.36 16.00
C LYS A 291 13.40 -14.22 16.92
N LYS A 292 13.46 -14.50 18.23
CA LYS A 292 13.87 -13.56 19.28
C LYS A 292 15.23 -12.90 19.01
N ASP A 293 16.21 -13.69 18.58
CA ASP A 293 17.56 -13.22 18.23
C ASP A 293 17.53 -12.13 17.14
N LEU A 294 16.74 -12.33 16.09
CA LEU A 294 16.60 -11.37 15.00
C LEU A 294 15.84 -10.11 15.44
N VAL A 295 14.83 -10.25 16.31
CA VAL A 295 14.12 -9.11 16.91
C VAL A 295 15.08 -8.25 17.74
N GLN A 296 16.00 -8.86 18.49
CA GLN A 296 17.04 -8.13 19.24
C GLN A 296 18.02 -7.40 18.32
N VAL A 297 18.39 -8.01 17.18
CA VAL A 297 19.20 -7.33 16.16
C VAL A 297 18.47 -6.10 15.61
N TYR A 298 17.17 -6.22 15.30
CA TYR A 298 16.37 -5.08 14.86
C TYR A 298 16.30 -3.98 15.92
N LEU A 299 16.10 -4.34 17.20
CA LEU A 299 16.10 -3.39 18.30
C LEU A 299 17.42 -2.61 18.36
N GLY A 300 18.56 -3.31 18.29
CA GLY A 300 19.89 -2.70 18.28
C GLY A 300 20.08 -1.74 17.09
N VAL A 301 19.66 -2.15 15.89
CA VAL A 301 19.74 -1.33 14.67
C VAL A 301 18.85 -0.10 14.74
N ILE A 302 17.61 -0.22 15.23
CA ILE A 302 16.66 0.89 15.36
C ILE A 302 17.20 1.92 16.34
N GLN A 303 17.72 1.47 17.49
CA GLN A 303 18.22 2.33 18.56
C GLN A 303 19.57 2.97 18.21
N ASN A 304 20.57 2.17 17.82
CA ASN A 304 21.94 2.65 17.65
C ASN A 304 22.22 3.16 16.23
N ARG A 305 21.30 2.93 15.29
CA ARG A 305 21.43 3.35 13.88
C ARG A 305 22.77 2.92 13.27
N THR A 306 23.22 1.72 13.64
CA THR A 306 24.48 1.12 13.24
C THR A 306 24.29 -0.37 12.99
N ILE A 307 25.00 -0.91 12.00
CA ILE A 307 25.27 -2.34 11.90
C ILE A 307 26.50 -2.60 12.76
N GLU A 308 26.43 -3.61 13.63
CA GLU A 308 27.53 -4.01 14.51
C GLU A 308 27.83 -5.50 14.35
N ILE A 309 29.09 -5.82 14.03
CA ILE A 309 29.59 -7.20 13.86
C ILE A 309 31.01 -7.25 14.43
N ASP A 310 31.28 -8.18 15.35
CA ASP A 310 32.60 -8.35 15.99
C ASP A 310 33.23 -7.05 16.53
N GLY A 311 32.41 -6.13 17.06
CA GLY A 311 32.83 -4.82 17.58
C GLY A 311 33.08 -3.74 16.52
N TYR A 312 33.04 -4.08 15.24
CA TYR A 312 33.06 -3.10 14.15
C TYR A 312 31.68 -2.48 13.96
N LYS A 313 31.65 -1.17 13.69
CA LYS A 313 30.42 -0.39 13.56
C LYS A 313 30.32 0.27 12.20
N TRP A 314 29.15 0.18 11.59
CA TRP A 314 28.82 0.89 10.35
C TRP A 314 27.54 1.71 10.56
N PRO A 315 27.63 3.04 10.69
CA PRO A 315 26.46 3.91 10.80
C PRO A 315 25.56 3.79 9.57
N ILE A 316 24.25 3.85 9.79
CA ILE A 316 23.25 3.72 8.73
C ILE A 316 22.32 4.94 8.67
N ASP A 317 22.01 5.36 7.45
CA ASP A 317 20.86 6.19 7.09
C ASP A 317 19.79 5.30 6.48
N SER A 318 18.74 4.97 7.22
CA SER A 318 17.62 4.27 6.61
C SER A 318 16.30 4.55 7.31
N LEU A 319 15.23 4.65 6.54
CA LEU A 319 13.88 4.62 7.07
C LEU A 319 13.48 3.15 7.24
N ILE A 320 13.17 2.72 8.46
CA ILE A 320 12.74 1.35 8.74
C ILE A 320 11.21 1.33 8.81
N ILE A 321 10.60 0.59 7.89
CA ILE A 321 9.16 0.33 7.85
C ILE A 321 8.95 -1.16 8.03
N ALA A 322 7.99 -1.55 8.85
CA ALA A 322 7.63 -2.95 9.03
C ALA A 322 6.12 -3.17 8.92
N THR A 323 5.76 -4.41 8.65
CA THR A 323 4.36 -4.87 8.67
C THR A 323 4.20 -5.97 9.70
N SER A 324 2.99 -6.11 10.24
CA SER A 324 2.56 -7.30 10.97
C SER A 324 1.06 -7.53 10.80
N ASN A 325 0.65 -8.78 11.01
CA ASN A 325 -0.76 -9.11 11.21
C ASN A 325 -1.14 -8.95 12.70
N ASN A 326 -2.45 -8.87 12.98
CA ASN A 326 -2.97 -8.68 14.35
C ASN A 326 -2.62 -9.87 15.25
N ASN A 327 -2.77 -11.10 14.78
CA ASN A 327 -2.57 -12.30 15.59
C ASN A 327 -1.12 -12.48 16.05
N GLU A 328 -0.15 -12.29 15.15
CA GLU A 328 1.27 -12.35 15.47
C GLU A 328 1.66 -11.17 16.38
N PHE A 329 1.10 -9.98 16.15
CA PHE A 329 1.34 -8.84 17.05
C PHE A 329 0.81 -9.10 18.47
N TYR A 330 -0.40 -9.67 18.62
CA TYR A 330 -0.95 -10.00 19.93
C TYR A 330 -0.20 -11.13 20.62
N ARG A 331 0.20 -12.17 19.86
CA ARG A 331 1.07 -13.23 20.38
C ARG A 331 2.37 -12.64 20.90
N PHE A 332 2.97 -11.74 20.13
CA PHE A 332 4.20 -11.04 20.51
C PHE A 332 4.01 -10.17 21.76
N LEU A 333 2.93 -9.39 21.87
CA LEU A 333 2.63 -8.58 23.06
C LEU A 333 2.39 -9.42 24.31
N ALA A 334 1.87 -10.64 24.17
CA ALA A 334 1.72 -11.56 25.30
C ALA A 334 3.08 -12.03 25.84
N GLU A 335 4.12 -12.06 25.00
CA GLU A 335 5.51 -12.33 25.37
C GLU A 335 6.18 -11.07 25.96
N LYS A 336 5.99 -10.81 27.25
CA LYS A 336 6.51 -9.61 27.95
C LYS A 336 8.02 -9.37 27.83
N GLU A 337 8.81 -10.40 27.54
CA GLU A 337 10.26 -10.28 27.35
C GLU A 337 10.65 -9.41 26.16
N GLU A 338 9.76 -9.25 25.17
CA GLU A 338 10.06 -8.57 23.91
C GLU A 338 9.45 -7.15 23.82
N ALA A 339 8.90 -6.64 24.93
CA ALA A 339 8.34 -5.30 25.03
C ALA A 339 9.26 -4.16 24.53
N PRO A 340 10.60 -4.19 24.73
CA PRO A 340 11.46 -3.07 24.34
C PRO A 340 11.43 -2.69 22.86
N ILE A 341 11.19 -3.64 21.93
CA ILE A 341 11.09 -3.29 20.51
C ILE A 341 9.79 -2.54 20.20
N VAL A 342 8.71 -2.83 20.93
CA VAL A 342 7.42 -2.15 20.73
C VAL A 342 7.55 -0.68 21.13
N ASP A 343 8.28 -0.39 22.20
CA ASP A 343 8.57 0.99 22.64
C ASP A 343 9.42 1.77 21.64
N ARG A 344 10.16 1.08 20.76
CA ARG A 344 10.95 1.65 19.66
C ARG A 344 10.20 1.65 18.33
N CYS A 345 8.88 1.40 18.35
CA CYS A 345 8.05 1.32 17.16
C CYS A 345 6.85 2.26 17.24
N ARG A 346 6.69 3.10 16.22
CA ARG A 346 5.45 3.83 15.96
C ARG A 346 4.45 2.87 15.33
N ILE A 347 3.55 2.31 16.14
CA ILE A 347 2.50 1.41 15.66
C ILE A 347 1.39 2.20 14.97
N CYS A 348 1.06 1.81 13.74
CA CYS A 348 -0.03 2.35 12.95
C CYS A 348 -1.00 1.21 12.60
N TYR A 349 -2.21 1.27 13.14
CA TYR A 349 -3.25 0.28 12.88
C TYR A 349 -3.97 0.60 11.57
N VAL A 350 -3.88 -0.33 10.62
CA VAL A 350 -4.40 -0.15 9.26
C VAL A 350 -5.77 -0.79 9.13
N SER A 351 -6.78 0.06 8.97
CA SER A 351 -8.16 -0.35 8.77
C SER A 351 -8.43 -0.83 7.33
N HIS A 352 -9.44 -1.67 7.16
CA HIS A 352 -10.00 -1.92 5.83
C HIS A 352 -10.85 -0.73 5.38
N ASN A 353 -10.96 -0.54 4.07
CA ASN A 353 -11.81 0.52 3.53
C ASN A 353 -13.30 0.25 3.85
N THR A 354 -13.94 1.17 4.55
CA THR A 354 -15.36 1.11 4.94
C THR A 354 -16.26 1.96 4.05
N ASN A 355 -15.69 2.72 3.10
CA ASN A 355 -16.42 3.51 2.12
C ASN A 355 -16.67 2.68 0.86
N TYR A 356 -17.92 2.31 0.62
CA TYR A 356 -18.28 1.46 -0.52
C TYR A 356 -18.07 2.11 -1.89
N LYS A 357 -18.02 3.44 -1.98
CA LYS A 357 -17.69 4.15 -3.24
C LYS A 357 -16.20 4.00 -3.56
N LEU A 358 -15.34 4.29 -2.59
CA LEU A 358 -13.89 4.07 -2.72
C LEU A 358 -13.57 2.58 -2.89
N GLN A 359 -14.35 1.69 -2.28
CA GLN A 359 -14.20 0.26 -2.49
C GLN A 359 -14.45 -0.14 -3.93
N LYS A 360 -15.27 0.58 -4.72
CA LYS A 360 -15.46 0.27 -6.15
C LYS A 360 -14.15 0.33 -6.94
N ASP A 361 -13.30 1.30 -6.60
CA ASP A 361 -12.00 1.47 -7.26
C ASP A 361 -11.05 0.31 -6.86
N LEU A 362 -11.05 -0.09 -5.58
CA LEU A 362 -10.31 -1.25 -5.12
C LEU A 362 -10.82 -2.56 -5.76
N THR A 363 -12.14 -2.71 -5.87
CA THR A 363 -12.77 -3.86 -6.52
C THR A 363 -12.43 -3.89 -8.00
N ALA A 364 -12.36 -2.73 -8.68
CA ALA A 364 -11.92 -2.65 -10.06
C ALA A 364 -10.47 -3.17 -10.23
N TYR A 365 -9.57 -2.86 -9.29
CA TYR A 365 -8.22 -3.46 -9.30
C TYR A 365 -8.22 -4.99 -9.17
N ALA A 366 -9.20 -5.57 -8.47
CA ALA A 366 -9.31 -7.03 -8.33
C ALA A 366 -9.94 -7.68 -9.56
N ILE A 367 -10.92 -7.03 -10.18
CA ILE A 367 -11.55 -7.52 -11.43
C ILE A 367 -10.54 -7.48 -12.58
N GLY A 368 -9.69 -6.44 -12.65
CA GLY A 368 -8.68 -6.26 -13.69
C GLY A 368 -9.17 -5.37 -14.84
N SER A 369 -8.23 -4.93 -15.68
CA SER A 369 -8.48 -3.98 -16.78
C SER A 369 -8.55 -4.63 -18.16
N GLU A 370 -8.19 -5.91 -18.29
CA GLU A 370 -8.19 -6.62 -19.57
C GLU A 370 -9.52 -7.29 -19.84
N ALA A 371 -9.88 -7.41 -21.13
CA ALA A 371 -11.04 -8.16 -21.55
C ALA A 371 -10.87 -9.62 -21.11
N ARG A 372 -11.75 -10.08 -20.22
CA ARG A 372 -11.75 -11.46 -19.73
C ARG A 372 -12.26 -12.39 -20.83
N THR A 373 -11.72 -13.59 -20.86
CA THR A 373 -12.22 -14.65 -21.74
C THR A 373 -12.59 -15.88 -20.92
N THR A 374 -13.52 -16.67 -21.45
CA THR A 374 -13.82 -18.01 -20.93
C THR A 374 -12.59 -18.94 -21.10
N LEU A 375 -12.67 -20.14 -20.53
CA LEU A 375 -11.67 -21.19 -20.75
C LEU A 375 -11.51 -21.58 -22.23
N THR A 376 -12.55 -21.37 -23.05
CA THR A 376 -12.55 -21.60 -24.50
C THR A 376 -12.10 -20.38 -25.33
N LYS A 377 -11.68 -19.30 -24.66
CA LYS A 377 -11.25 -18.00 -25.25
C LYS A 377 -12.39 -17.16 -25.84
N GLU A 378 -13.64 -17.44 -25.50
CA GLU A 378 -14.78 -16.60 -25.84
C GLU A 378 -14.80 -15.34 -24.96
N LYS A 379 -15.36 -14.24 -25.47
CA LYS A 379 -15.39 -12.97 -24.73
C LYS A 379 -16.34 -13.07 -23.54
N LEU A 380 -15.80 -12.86 -22.34
CA LEU A 380 -16.59 -12.91 -21.11
C LEU A 380 -17.21 -11.54 -20.84
N HIS A 381 -18.54 -11.46 -20.85
CA HIS A 381 -19.27 -10.27 -20.46
C HIS A 381 -19.10 -10.01 -18.95
N GLN A 382 -18.96 -8.75 -18.57
CA GLN A 382 -18.93 -8.32 -17.17
C GLN A 382 -20.23 -7.59 -16.84
N ASP A 383 -21.00 -8.11 -15.90
CA ASP A 383 -22.19 -7.43 -15.41
C ASP A 383 -21.82 -6.03 -14.85
N PRO A 384 -22.47 -4.93 -15.31
CA PRO A 384 -22.22 -3.58 -14.82
C PRO A 384 -22.35 -3.42 -13.29
N ASN A 385 -23.19 -4.24 -12.66
CA ASN A 385 -23.43 -4.22 -11.23
C ASN A 385 -22.50 -5.14 -10.42
N LEU A 386 -21.65 -5.94 -11.06
CA LEU A 386 -20.74 -6.86 -10.38
C LEU A 386 -19.84 -6.12 -9.38
N ASN A 387 -19.25 -5.02 -9.82
CA ASN A 387 -18.37 -4.21 -8.98
C ASN A 387 -19.13 -3.65 -7.77
N TYR A 388 -20.34 -3.13 -7.98
CA TYR A 388 -21.16 -2.62 -6.89
C TYR A 388 -21.55 -3.72 -5.90
N ALA A 389 -22.05 -4.86 -6.39
CA ALA A 389 -22.46 -5.99 -5.57
C ALA A 389 -21.31 -6.48 -4.69
N ALA A 390 -20.13 -6.69 -5.30
CA ALA A 390 -18.92 -7.09 -4.59
C ALA A 390 -18.46 -6.06 -3.56
N SER A 391 -18.47 -4.77 -3.92
CA SER A 391 -17.99 -3.69 -3.05
C SER A 391 -18.89 -3.50 -1.83
N VAL A 392 -20.21 -3.48 -2.01
CA VAL A 392 -21.18 -3.35 -0.91
C VAL A 392 -21.12 -4.57 0.00
N ALA A 393 -21.08 -5.77 -0.57
CA ALA A 393 -20.99 -7.02 0.18
C ALA A 393 -19.78 -7.04 1.12
N VAL A 394 -18.59 -6.74 0.58
CA VAL A 394 -17.36 -6.75 1.37
C VAL A 394 -17.32 -5.62 2.39
N VAL A 395 -17.78 -4.41 2.04
CA VAL A 395 -17.82 -3.29 3.01
C VAL A 395 -18.73 -3.58 4.20
N LEU A 396 -19.92 -4.13 3.99
CA LEU A 396 -20.83 -4.44 5.10
C LEU A 396 -20.19 -5.41 6.12
N THR A 397 -19.42 -6.40 5.66
CA THR A 397 -18.70 -7.31 6.58
C THR A 397 -17.68 -6.60 7.48
N ARG A 398 -17.15 -5.45 7.04
CA ARG A 398 -16.13 -4.66 7.76
C ARG A 398 -16.71 -3.70 8.80
N LEU A 399 -18.02 -3.48 8.77
CA LEU A 399 -18.68 -2.56 9.69
C LEU A 399 -19.01 -3.29 10.99
N PRO A 400 -18.58 -2.78 12.15
CA PRO A 400 -19.00 -3.30 13.45
C PRO A 400 -20.48 -3.02 13.70
N ARG A 401 -21.14 -3.86 14.50
CA ARG A 401 -22.53 -3.63 14.93
C ARG A 401 -22.56 -2.52 15.98
N SER A 402 -23.57 -1.66 15.93
CA SER A 402 -23.80 -0.60 16.91
C SER A 402 -25.29 -0.50 17.21
N GLU A 403 -25.63 -0.16 18.46
CA GLU A 403 -27.02 0.13 18.85
C GLU A 403 -27.53 1.43 18.23
N LYS A 404 -26.63 2.39 17.93
CA LYS A 404 -27.00 3.71 17.41
C LYS A 404 -27.26 3.72 15.90
N LEU A 405 -26.57 2.87 15.13
CA LEU A 405 -26.60 2.88 13.67
C LEU A 405 -26.77 1.48 13.11
N THR A 406 -27.71 1.34 12.16
CA THR A 406 -27.81 0.12 11.36
C THR A 406 -26.63 0.01 10.39
N PRO A 407 -26.26 -1.19 9.93
CA PRO A 407 -25.14 -1.35 8.98
C PRO A 407 -25.30 -0.54 7.69
N ILE A 408 -26.54 -0.43 7.18
CA ILE A 408 -26.84 0.32 5.96
C ILE A 408 -26.64 1.82 6.20
N GLU A 409 -27.13 2.35 7.33
CA GLU A 409 -26.90 3.75 7.70
C GLU A 409 -25.41 4.04 7.88
N THR A 410 -24.68 3.17 8.60
CA THR A 410 -23.23 3.30 8.79
C THR A 410 -22.48 3.29 7.46
N MET A 411 -22.82 2.37 6.55
CA MET A 411 -22.20 2.28 5.22
C MET A 411 -22.43 3.55 4.40
N LYS A 412 -23.67 4.07 4.39
CA LYS A 412 -24.03 5.29 3.67
C LYS A 412 -23.29 6.51 4.25
N LEU A 413 -23.29 6.67 5.57
CA LEU A 413 -22.60 7.77 6.25
C LEU A 413 -21.07 7.71 6.02
N ALA A 414 -20.46 6.51 6.06
CA ALA A 414 -19.04 6.33 5.76
C ALA A 414 -18.69 6.66 4.30
N ALA A 415 -19.66 6.57 3.39
CA ALA A 415 -19.54 7.01 2.00
C ALA A 415 -19.87 8.50 1.78
N GLY A 416 -20.13 9.26 2.85
CA GLY A 416 -20.51 10.67 2.79
C GLY A 416 -21.96 10.90 2.31
N GLU A 417 -22.81 9.88 2.34
CA GLU A 417 -24.21 9.96 1.92
C GLU A 417 -25.13 10.26 3.10
N VAL A 418 -26.31 10.80 2.79
CA VAL A 418 -27.37 11.02 3.79
C VAL A 418 -28.03 9.68 4.12
N ALA A 419 -28.15 9.37 5.41
CA ALA A 419 -28.79 8.16 5.92
C ALA A 419 -30.00 8.53 6.80
N GLY A 420 -31.12 8.87 6.15
CA GLY A 420 -32.33 9.30 6.85
C GLY A 420 -32.10 10.60 7.63
N GLU A 421 -32.54 10.63 8.89
CA GLU A 421 -32.38 11.78 9.80
C GLU A 421 -31.03 11.79 10.54
N LYS A 422 -30.23 10.72 10.41
CA LYS A 422 -28.97 10.58 11.15
C LYS A 422 -27.84 11.32 10.47
N SER A 423 -26.99 11.94 11.28
CA SER A 423 -25.92 12.83 10.81
C SER A 423 -24.56 12.15 10.82
N ILE A 424 -23.62 12.73 10.05
CA ILE A 424 -22.19 12.36 10.08
C ILE A 424 -21.59 12.50 11.49
N LYS A 425 -22.12 13.38 12.35
CA LYS A 425 -21.67 13.51 13.75
C LYS A 425 -21.96 12.23 14.55
N THR A 426 -23.12 11.61 14.34
CA THR A 426 -23.48 10.34 14.99
C THR A 426 -22.52 9.23 14.58
N LEU A 427 -22.08 9.19 13.32
CA LEU A 427 -21.05 8.27 12.86
C LEU A 427 -19.72 8.53 13.58
N ALA A 428 -19.28 9.79 13.67
CA ALA A 428 -18.03 10.14 14.34
C ALA A 428 -18.03 9.71 15.82
N GLU A 429 -19.13 9.91 16.55
CA GLU A 429 -19.28 9.44 17.94
C GLU A 429 -19.18 7.92 18.07
N VAL A 430 -19.82 7.17 17.17
CA VAL A 430 -19.75 5.71 17.15
C VAL A 430 -18.31 5.24 16.87
N ILE A 431 -17.63 5.87 15.91
CA ILE A 431 -16.22 5.58 15.60
C ILE A 431 -15.33 5.86 16.81
N ASP A 432 -15.52 7.00 17.49
CA ASP A 432 -14.72 7.36 18.66
C ASP A 432 -14.94 6.40 19.83
N THR A 433 -16.17 5.94 20.03
CA THR A 433 -16.50 4.93 21.07
C THR A 433 -15.83 3.59 20.75
N LEU A 434 -15.92 3.13 19.49
CA LEU A 434 -15.31 1.87 19.06
C LEU A 434 -13.78 1.92 19.10
N ASN A 435 -13.18 3.07 18.77
CA ASN A 435 -11.72 3.21 18.76
C ASN A 435 -11.10 3.23 20.17
N GLN A 436 -11.90 3.40 21.23
CA GLN A 436 -11.45 3.29 22.62
C GLN A 436 -11.33 1.83 23.10
N ASP A 437 -11.81 0.87 22.30
CA ASP A 437 -11.73 -0.55 22.65
C ASP A 437 -10.25 -0.99 22.80
N PRO A 438 -9.88 -1.67 23.91
CA PRO A 438 -8.54 -2.22 24.08
C PRO A 438 -8.22 -3.31 23.03
N GLU A 439 -9.24 -4.04 22.57
CA GLU A 439 -9.13 -5.01 21.49
C GLU A 439 -9.28 -4.29 20.14
N ILE A 440 -8.23 -4.34 19.34
CA ILE A 440 -8.09 -3.52 18.11
C ILE A 440 -9.00 -4.06 17.01
N THR A 441 -9.21 -5.38 16.99
CA THR A 441 -10.16 -6.09 16.12
C THR A 441 -11.59 -5.58 16.24
N ASN A 442 -11.99 -5.05 17.41
CA ASN A 442 -13.33 -4.50 17.62
C ASN A 442 -13.47 -3.05 17.13
N ARG A 443 -12.36 -2.38 16.83
CA ARG A 443 -12.37 -0.99 16.37
C ARG A 443 -12.92 -0.87 14.95
N PHE A 444 -13.29 0.34 14.58
CA PHE A 444 -13.95 0.61 13.31
C PHE A 444 -13.09 0.20 12.10
N GLY A 445 -13.62 -0.72 11.28
CA GLY A 445 -12.97 -1.18 10.05
C GLY A 445 -11.75 -2.09 10.24
N GLN A 446 -11.42 -2.50 11.47
CA GLN A 446 -10.23 -3.33 11.74
C GLN A 446 -10.44 -4.84 11.49
N LYS A 447 -11.69 -5.27 11.28
CA LYS A 447 -12.07 -6.68 11.08
C LYS A 447 -13.07 -6.80 9.93
N GLY A 448 -12.88 -7.77 9.03
CA GLY A 448 -13.82 -8.03 7.93
C GLY A 448 -13.18 -8.73 6.74
N LEU A 449 -13.96 -8.92 5.66
CA LEU A 449 -13.40 -9.49 4.42
C LEU A 449 -12.39 -8.52 3.79
N GLY A 450 -11.13 -8.94 3.73
CA GLY A 450 -10.06 -8.15 3.09
C GLY A 450 -10.08 -8.25 1.56
N GLN A 451 -9.19 -7.49 0.91
CA GLN A 451 -9.02 -7.53 -0.55
C GLN A 451 -8.59 -8.92 -1.05
N ARG A 452 -7.89 -9.70 -0.21
CA ARG A 452 -7.51 -11.09 -0.53
C ARG A 452 -8.72 -12.01 -0.62
N ASN A 453 -9.71 -11.84 0.27
CA ASN A 453 -10.97 -12.58 0.24
C ASN A 453 -11.79 -12.20 -0.99
N LEU A 454 -11.87 -10.90 -1.31
CA LEU A 454 -12.51 -10.43 -2.53
C LEU A 454 -11.88 -11.02 -3.80
N GLY A 455 -10.55 -11.03 -3.88
CA GLY A 455 -9.83 -11.62 -5.01
C GLY A 455 -10.14 -13.11 -5.18
N ARG A 456 -10.22 -13.87 -4.08
CA ARG A 456 -10.62 -15.29 -4.09
C ARG A 456 -12.07 -15.48 -4.54
N ALA A 457 -12.99 -14.61 -4.09
CA ALA A 457 -14.39 -14.69 -4.51
C ALA A 457 -14.54 -14.44 -6.02
N LEU A 458 -13.78 -13.49 -6.58
CA LEU A 458 -13.75 -13.24 -8.03
C LEU A 458 -13.13 -14.42 -8.81
N GLN A 459 -12.09 -15.05 -8.26
CA GLN A 459 -11.52 -16.28 -8.86
C GLN A 459 -12.55 -17.40 -8.91
N LEU A 460 -13.24 -17.68 -7.79
CA LEU A 460 -14.31 -18.67 -7.72
C LEU A 460 -15.48 -18.36 -8.67
N LEU A 461 -15.79 -17.08 -8.87
CA LEU A 461 -16.81 -16.66 -9.84
C LEU A 461 -16.38 -16.96 -11.28
N ILE A 462 -15.13 -16.68 -11.64
CA ILE A 462 -14.60 -16.93 -13.00
C ILE A 462 -14.48 -18.44 -13.27
N GLU A 463 -14.17 -19.24 -12.25
CA GLU A 463 -14.05 -20.70 -12.34
C GLU A 463 -15.39 -21.43 -12.44
N SER A 464 -16.52 -20.77 -12.16
CA SER A 464 -17.82 -21.44 -12.14
C SER A 464 -18.28 -21.85 -13.54
N SER A 465 -18.95 -23.00 -13.62
CA SER A 465 -19.60 -23.49 -14.84
C SER A 465 -20.60 -22.48 -15.38
N GLU A 466 -21.39 -21.88 -14.51
CA GLU A 466 -22.44 -20.93 -14.86
C GLU A 466 -21.88 -19.69 -15.56
N THR A 467 -20.73 -19.18 -15.09
CA THR A 467 -20.04 -18.03 -15.72
C THR A 467 -19.46 -18.41 -17.08
N ASN A 468 -18.88 -19.62 -17.21
CA ASN A 468 -18.23 -20.06 -18.44
C ASN A 468 -19.23 -20.45 -19.53
N GLU A 469 -20.31 -21.15 -19.18
CA GLU A 469 -21.39 -21.54 -20.10
C GLU A 469 -22.28 -20.34 -20.48
N GLY A 470 -22.53 -19.43 -19.53
CA GLY A 470 -23.32 -18.23 -19.76
C GLY A 470 -22.54 -17.07 -20.36
N GLU A 471 -21.23 -17.23 -20.59
CA GLU A 471 -20.30 -16.20 -21.09
C GLU A 471 -20.38 -14.86 -20.34
N CYS A 472 -20.75 -14.88 -19.06
CA CYS A 472 -21.07 -13.68 -18.29
C CYS A 472 -20.70 -13.84 -16.81
N MET A 473 -19.88 -12.92 -16.30
CA MET A 473 -19.69 -12.74 -14.86
C MET A 473 -20.90 -12.03 -14.27
N PHE A 474 -21.93 -12.82 -13.94
CA PHE A 474 -23.18 -12.30 -13.41
C PHE A 474 -23.02 -11.77 -11.98
N ALA A 475 -23.54 -10.57 -11.71
CA ALA A 475 -23.33 -9.91 -10.43
C ALA A 475 -23.96 -10.64 -9.23
N TYR A 476 -25.00 -11.44 -9.44
CA TYR A 476 -25.64 -12.18 -8.35
C TYR A 476 -24.79 -13.36 -7.84
N ASP A 477 -23.99 -13.97 -8.72
CA ASP A 477 -23.22 -15.17 -8.35
C ASP A 477 -22.02 -14.84 -7.46
N ILE A 478 -21.60 -13.56 -7.41
CA ILE A 478 -20.55 -13.13 -6.47
C ILE A 478 -20.93 -13.38 -5.00
N PHE A 479 -22.23 -13.33 -4.66
CA PHE A 479 -22.70 -13.59 -3.31
C PHE A 479 -22.45 -15.05 -2.91
N LYS A 480 -22.70 -16.01 -3.82
CA LYS A 480 -22.40 -17.43 -3.58
C LYS A 480 -20.89 -17.65 -3.39
N ALA A 481 -20.07 -16.98 -4.21
CA ALA A 481 -18.62 -17.06 -4.09
C ALA A 481 -18.12 -16.47 -2.77
N LEU A 482 -18.67 -15.32 -2.33
CA LEU A 482 -18.35 -14.71 -1.05
C LEU A 482 -18.80 -15.57 0.14
N GLU A 483 -20.00 -16.16 0.08
CA GLU A 483 -20.49 -17.10 1.10
C GLU A 483 -19.53 -18.29 1.25
N ARG A 484 -19.06 -18.87 0.14
CA ARG A 484 -18.05 -19.94 0.17
C ARG A 484 -16.73 -19.48 0.79
N VAL A 485 -16.23 -18.30 0.42
CA VAL A 485 -15.01 -17.73 1.01
C VAL A 485 -15.16 -17.53 2.53
N VAL A 486 -16.34 -17.11 3.00
CA VAL A 486 -16.63 -16.99 4.43
C VAL A 486 -16.58 -18.35 5.12
N LEU A 487 -17.21 -19.37 4.54
CA LEU A 487 -17.22 -20.73 5.11
C LEU A 487 -15.82 -21.37 5.18
N ASP A 488 -15.01 -21.17 4.13
CA ASP A 488 -13.72 -21.83 3.97
C ASP A 488 -12.59 -21.13 4.75
N TYR A 489 -12.64 -19.80 4.90
CA TYR A 489 -11.49 -19.03 5.42
C TYR A 489 -11.74 -18.24 6.72
N VAL A 490 -12.99 -18.10 7.17
CA VAL A 490 -13.29 -17.44 8.45
C VAL A 490 -13.35 -18.49 9.55
N SER A 491 -12.38 -18.45 10.46
CA SER A 491 -12.23 -19.42 11.56
C SER A 491 -13.23 -19.19 12.70
N GLU A 492 -13.54 -17.93 13.01
CA GLU A 492 -14.42 -17.60 14.13
C GLU A 492 -15.90 -17.77 13.77
N ALA A 493 -16.64 -18.52 14.60
CA ALA A 493 -18.05 -18.81 14.36
C ALA A 493 -18.93 -17.56 14.41
N ASN A 494 -18.68 -16.65 15.35
CA ASN A 494 -19.43 -15.40 15.48
C ASN A 494 -19.24 -14.49 14.26
N ASP A 495 -18.01 -14.35 13.77
CA ASP A 495 -17.72 -13.60 12.54
C ASP A 495 -18.40 -14.23 11.33
N ARG A 496 -18.35 -15.56 11.21
CA ARG A 496 -19.00 -16.28 10.12
C ARG A 496 -20.49 -15.99 10.08
N ILE A 497 -21.17 -16.05 11.23
CA ILE A 497 -22.60 -15.75 11.34
C ILE A 497 -22.86 -14.29 10.93
N LYS A 498 -22.09 -13.34 11.48
CA LYS A 498 -22.20 -11.92 11.16
C LYS A 498 -22.02 -11.66 9.66
N TYR A 499 -20.97 -12.20 9.05
CA TYR A 499 -20.65 -11.93 7.66
C TYR A 499 -21.70 -12.52 6.72
N LEU A 500 -22.23 -13.72 7.00
CA LEU A 500 -23.32 -14.28 6.21
C LEU A 500 -24.60 -13.44 6.31
N GLU A 501 -24.90 -12.85 7.46
CA GLU A 501 -26.01 -11.90 7.63
C GLU A 501 -25.77 -10.59 6.85
N ASP A 502 -24.54 -10.06 6.91
CA ASP A 502 -24.12 -8.88 6.16
C ASP A 502 -24.24 -9.12 4.64
N LEU A 503 -23.85 -10.30 4.16
CA LEU A 503 -24.00 -10.70 2.74
C LEU A 503 -25.47 -10.79 2.32
N LYS A 504 -26.37 -11.29 3.19
CA LYS A 504 -27.82 -11.28 2.92
C LYS A 504 -28.36 -9.85 2.79
N THR A 505 -27.91 -8.95 3.65
CA THR A 505 -28.28 -7.53 3.59
C THR A 505 -27.77 -6.89 2.29
N ALA A 506 -26.51 -7.14 1.93
CA ALA A 506 -25.91 -6.68 0.68
C ALA A 506 -26.67 -7.17 -0.56
N LYS A 507 -27.10 -8.43 -0.54
CA LYS A 507 -27.93 -9.04 -1.60
C LYS A 507 -29.29 -8.37 -1.73
N GLY A 508 -29.89 -7.93 -0.63
CA GLY A 508 -31.09 -7.10 -0.61
C GLY A 508 -30.88 -5.77 -1.34
N LEU A 509 -29.81 -5.03 -0.97
CA LEU A 509 -29.44 -3.77 -1.62
C LEU A 509 -29.16 -3.92 -3.12
N TYR A 510 -28.49 -5.00 -3.51
CA TYR A 510 -28.30 -5.33 -4.92
C TYR A 510 -29.63 -5.52 -5.65
N ARG A 511 -30.59 -6.26 -5.06
CA ARG A 511 -31.93 -6.45 -5.66
C ARG A 511 -32.68 -5.13 -5.82
N GLU A 512 -32.67 -4.28 -4.80
CA GLU A 512 -33.30 -2.95 -4.86
C GLU A 512 -32.73 -2.11 -6.00
N ARG A 513 -31.40 -2.12 -6.15
CA ARG A 513 -30.72 -1.41 -7.22
C ARG A 513 -31.09 -1.95 -8.60
N ILE A 514 -31.07 -3.26 -8.79
CA ILE A 514 -31.46 -3.88 -10.06
C ILE A 514 -32.92 -3.56 -10.41
N MET A 515 -33.84 -3.63 -9.44
CA MET A 515 -35.24 -3.26 -9.67
C MET A 515 -35.37 -1.81 -10.13
N THR A 516 -34.59 -0.90 -9.54
CA THR A 516 -34.56 0.52 -9.92
C THR A 516 -33.98 0.72 -11.32
N GLU A 517 -32.86 0.06 -11.65
CA GLU A 517 -32.24 0.16 -12.97
C GLU A 517 -33.12 -0.47 -14.06
N MET A 518 -33.78 -1.60 -13.78
CA MET A 518 -34.76 -2.20 -14.69
C MET A 518 -35.97 -1.29 -14.90
N PHE A 519 -36.49 -0.67 -13.83
CA PHE A 519 -37.58 0.29 -13.92
C PHE A 519 -37.21 1.51 -14.76
N ASN A 520 -36.02 2.08 -14.53
CA ASN A 520 -35.54 3.23 -15.31
C ASN A 520 -35.31 2.86 -16.78
N ALA A 521 -34.67 1.73 -17.06
CA ALA A 521 -34.46 1.26 -18.44
C ALA A 521 -35.79 1.02 -19.17
N TYR A 522 -36.78 0.51 -18.45
CA TYR A 522 -38.14 0.35 -18.97
C TYR A 522 -38.84 1.70 -19.20
N MET A 523 -38.65 2.70 -18.33
CA MET A 523 -39.21 4.05 -18.49
C MET A 523 -38.54 4.87 -19.60
N ASP A 524 -37.24 4.65 -19.84
CA ASP A 524 -36.46 5.31 -20.89
C ASP A 524 -36.75 4.76 -22.29
N GLU A 525 -37.48 3.64 -22.42
CA GLU A 525 -37.94 3.13 -23.72
C GLU A 525 -39.13 3.99 -24.21
N PRO A 526 -38.99 4.80 -25.28
CA PRO A 526 -39.97 5.83 -25.67
C PRO A 526 -41.37 5.29 -25.99
N PHE A 527 -41.45 4.00 -26.31
CA PHE A 527 -42.69 3.31 -26.65
C PHE A 527 -43.13 2.29 -25.60
N ALA A 528 -42.42 2.10 -24.48
CA ALA A 528 -42.77 1.08 -23.49
C ALA A 528 -44.17 1.29 -22.90
N ILE A 529 -44.48 2.52 -22.46
CA ILE A 529 -45.82 2.87 -21.95
C ILE A 529 -46.87 2.64 -23.04
N ARG A 530 -46.60 3.07 -24.28
CA ARG A 530 -47.53 2.88 -25.41
C ARG A 530 -47.74 1.40 -25.73
N LYS A 531 -46.67 0.61 -25.71
CA LYS A 531 -46.69 -0.84 -25.95
C LYS A 531 -47.48 -1.56 -24.87
N ASP A 532 -47.34 -1.16 -23.61
CA ASP A 532 -48.05 -1.80 -22.50
C ASP A 532 -49.50 -1.36 -22.36
N VAL A 533 -49.84 -0.11 -22.68
CA VAL A 533 -51.23 0.29 -22.88
C VAL A 533 -51.85 -0.50 -24.03
N MET A 534 -51.14 -0.67 -25.15
CA MET A 534 -51.63 -1.49 -26.27
C MET A 534 -51.73 -2.97 -25.89
N ASN A 535 -50.80 -3.52 -25.10
CA ASN A 535 -50.87 -4.89 -24.62
C ASN A 535 -52.07 -5.06 -23.67
N TYR A 536 -52.27 -4.14 -22.73
CA TYR A 536 -53.42 -4.13 -21.82
C TYR A 536 -54.74 -4.07 -22.60
N VAL A 537 -54.89 -3.11 -23.52
CA VAL A 537 -56.08 -2.98 -24.38
C VAL A 537 -56.32 -4.26 -25.21
N ASN A 538 -55.27 -4.83 -25.82
CA ASN A 538 -55.40 -6.07 -26.57
C ASN A 538 -55.70 -7.29 -25.67
N MET A 539 -55.25 -7.28 -24.41
CA MET A 539 -55.58 -8.33 -23.43
C MET A 539 -57.05 -8.24 -23.00
N ILE A 540 -57.57 -7.04 -22.75
CA ILE A 540 -59.00 -6.81 -22.45
C ILE A 540 -59.88 -7.23 -23.63
N ILE A 541 -59.57 -6.75 -24.84
CA ILE A 541 -60.28 -7.17 -26.07
C ILE A 541 -60.20 -8.69 -26.26
N GLY A 542 -59.05 -9.28 -25.91
CA GLY A 542 -58.86 -10.72 -25.95
C GLY A 542 -59.80 -11.47 -24.99
N ILE A 543 -59.98 -10.99 -23.75
CA ILE A 543 -60.87 -11.59 -22.75
C ILE A 543 -62.33 -11.60 -23.22
N ASP A 544 -62.79 -10.53 -23.87
CA ASP A 544 -64.16 -10.41 -24.37
C ASP A 544 -64.41 -11.18 -25.69
N ALA A 545 -63.36 -11.70 -26.33
CA ALA A 545 -63.51 -12.46 -27.56
C ALA A 545 -63.96 -13.90 -27.29
N GLU A 546 -65.14 -14.27 -27.83
CA GLU A 546 -65.81 -15.58 -27.65
C GLU A 546 -65.02 -16.83 -28.14
N SER A 547 -63.78 -16.68 -28.60
CA SER A 547 -62.99 -17.75 -29.24
C SER A 547 -61.55 -17.89 -28.73
N LEU A 548 -61.34 -17.76 -27.42
CA LEU A 548 -60.07 -18.13 -26.79
C LEU A 548 -59.96 -19.64 -26.60
N GLY A 549 -58.96 -20.27 -27.24
CA GLY A 549 -58.57 -21.64 -26.94
C GLY A 549 -57.97 -21.79 -25.52
N PRO A 550 -57.77 -23.03 -25.03
CA PRO A 550 -57.26 -23.32 -23.67
C PRO A 550 -55.90 -22.67 -23.37
N ASP A 551 -55.15 -22.28 -24.39
CA ASP A 551 -53.83 -21.66 -24.27
C ASP A 551 -53.86 -20.15 -23.97
N LYS A 552 -55.05 -19.52 -23.92
CA LYS A 552 -55.27 -18.07 -23.66
C LYS A 552 -54.46 -17.14 -24.59
N MET A 553 -54.30 -17.54 -25.85
CA MET A 553 -53.53 -16.80 -26.85
C MET A 553 -54.45 -15.96 -27.74
N TRP A 554 -54.32 -14.64 -27.68
CA TRP A 554 -55.02 -13.68 -28.52
C TRP A 554 -54.15 -13.27 -29.72
N LYS A 555 -54.71 -13.24 -30.93
CA LYS A 555 -53.99 -12.75 -32.13
C LYS A 555 -54.59 -11.42 -32.56
N TYR A 556 -53.82 -10.35 -32.48
CA TYR A 556 -54.23 -9.03 -32.96
C TYR A 556 -53.38 -8.58 -34.14
N LYS A 557 -53.96 -7.75 -35.01
CA LYS A 557 -53.23 -7.12 -36.11
C LYS A 557 -52.57 -5.86 -35.56
N ASP A 558 -51.24 -5.84 -35.54
CA ASP A 558 -50.46 -4.71 -35.05
C ASP A 558 -50.79 -3.46 -35.89
N PRO A 559 -51.32 -2.37 -35.30
CA PRO A 559 -51.77 -1.20 -36.06
C PRO A 559 -50.63 -0.43 -36.74
N GLN A 560 -49.39 -0.59 -36.27
CA GLN A 560 -48.22 0.10 -36.82
C GLN A 560 -47.56 -0.70 -37.95
N THR A 561 -47.58 -2.04 -37.86
CA THR A 561 -46.86 -2.91 -38.82
C THR A 561 -47.76 -3.74 -39.72
N GLY A 562 -49.07 -3.80 -39.44
CA GLY A 562 -50.06 -4.56 -40.20
C GLY A 562 -49.94 -6.08 -40.08
N LYS A 563 -48.99 -6.60 -39.29
CA LYS A 563 -48.73 -8.02 -39.10
C LYS A 563 -49.54 -8.59 -37.93
N LEU A 564 -49.93 -9.86 -38.03
CA LEU A 564 -50.59 -10.58 -36.94
C LEU A 564 -49.56 -10.95 -35.86
N LYS A 565 -49.75 -10.43 -34.64
CA LYS A 565 -48.96 -10.78 -33.46
C LYS A 565 -49.83 -11.57 -32.49
N ALA A 566 -49.23 -12.61 -31.90
CA ALA A 566 -49.86 -13.41 -30.86
C ALA A 566 -49.42 -12.91 -29.48
N LEU A 567 -50.38 -12.76 -28.58
CA LEU A 567 -50.20 -12.26 -27.22
C LEU A 567 -50.91 -13.22 -26.26
N LYS A 568 -50.22 -13.62 -25.19
CA LYS A 568 -50.81 -14.45 -24.13
C LYS A 568 -51.53 -13.56 -23.14
N ILE A 569 -52.78 -13.88 -22.83
CA ILE A 569 -53.57 -13.14 -21.85
C ILE A 569 -53.07 -13.49 -20.44
N ASP A 570 -52.67 -12.46 -19.70
CA ASP A 570 -52.25 -12.57 -18.30
C ASP A 570 -53.27 -11.84 -17.40
N GLU A 571 -54.19 -12.62 -16.83
CA GLU A 571 -55.21 -12.11 -15.91
C GLU A 571 -54.63 -11.49 -14.64
N ARG A 572 -53.42 -11.86 -14.21
CA ARG A 572 -52.78 -11.27 -13.03
C ARG A 572 -52.27 -9.87 -13.34
N PHE A 573 -51.71 -9.67 -14.53
CA PHE A 573 -51.28 -8.36 -15.00
C PHE A 573 -52.48 -7.40 -15.13
N ILE A 574 -53.58 -7.86 -15.74
CA ILE A 574 -54.81 -7.08 -15.90
C ILE A 574 -55.38 -6.64 -14.55
N LYS A 575 -55.53 -7.59 -13.60
CA LYS A 575 -55.99 -7.28 -12.24
C LYS A 575 -55.08 -6.29 -11.51
N SER A 576 -53.76 -6.42 -11.68
CA SER A 576 -52.79 -5.48 -11.09
C SER A 576 -52.89 -4.07 -11.68
N VAL A 577 -53.25 -3.92 -12.95
CA VAL A 577 -53.47 -2.62 -13.60
C VAL A 577 -54.79 -2.03 -13.12
N GLU A 578 -55.86 -2.81 -13.08
CA GLU A 578 -57.20 -2.39 -12.64
C GLU A 578 -57.25 -1.99 -11.16
N GLU A 579 -56.54 -2.71 -10.28
CA GLU A 579 -56.40 -2.34 -8.87
C GLU A 579 -55.70 -0.98 -8.69
N ARG A 580 -54.70 -0.68 -9.53
CA ARG A 580 -54.02 0.62 -9.54
C ARG A 580 -54.89 1.74 -10.12
N LEU A 581 -55.85 1.40 -10.98
CA LEU A 581 -56.90 2.30 -11.48
C LEU A 581 -58.09 2.46 -10.51
N GLN A 582 -58.02 1.85 -9.32
CA GLN A 582 -59.06 1.85 -8.29
C GLN A 582 -60.36 1.12 -8.67
N LEU A 583 -60.32 0.24 -9.68
CA LEU A 583 -61.45 -0.61 -10.10
C LEU A 583 -61.45 -1.90 -9.28
N LYS A 584 -62.10 -1.86 -8.11
CA LYS A 584 -62.00 -2.90 -7.07
C LYS A 584 -63.12 -3.94 -7.11
N THR A 585 -64.26 -3.63 -7.73
CA THR A 585 -65.40 -4.55 -7.87
C THR A 585 -65.61 -4.98 -9.32
N GLU A 586 -66.19 -6.16 -9.54
CA GLU A 586 -66.51 -6.65 -10.90
C GLU A 586 -67.45 -5.69 -11.65
N GLU A 587 -68.43 -5.11 -10.96
CA GLU A 587 -69.32 -4.10 -11.56
C GLU A 587 -68.56 -2.88 -12.09
N GLN A 588 -67.51 -2.42 -11.39
CA GLN A 588 -66.66 -1.31 -11.83
C GLN A 588 -65.76 -1.66 -13.02
N ARG A 589 -65.56 -2.95 -13.30
CA ARG A 589 -64.73 -3.42 -14.42
C ARG A 589 -65.55 -3.61 -15.69
N GLU A 590 -66.86 -3.82 -15.55
CA GLU A 590 -67.80 -3.99 -16.67
C GLU A 590 -68.47 -2.68 -17.14
N THR A 591 -68.38 -1.59 -16.36
CA THR A 591 -68.88 -0.24 -16.74
C THR A 591 -67.78 0.64 -17.32
#